data_AF-A0A6J4HV85-F1
#
_entry.id   AF-A0A6J4HV85-F1
#
_cell.length_a   1.000
_cell.length_b   1.000
_cell.length_c   1.000
_cell.angle_alpha   90.00
_cell.angle_beta   90.00
_cell.angle_gamma   90.00
#
_symmetry.space_group_name_H-M   'P 1'
#
loop_
_entity.id
_entity.type
_entity.pdbx_description
1 polymer ?
#
loop_
_entity_poly.entity_id
_entity_poly.type
_entity_poly.pdbx_seq_one_letter_code
_entity_poly.pdbx_strand_id
1 'polypeptide(L)'
;MKPSTITAVAVTAALNIGLSTLVSAHEGHSHGPSSIVIPETTEAIIDEIKKQHATLTATVTGKKLKAVHDLAESMTVLVKALPDKVPADKKGSVQSSTDNIAKLLDTLHHAADDGDQPRSGIELKKLDGAVTTLEKQLK
;
A
#
# COMPACT_ATOMS: atom_id res chain seq x y z
N MET A 1 35.90 50.36 1.77
CA MET A 1 34.98 49.60 2.65
C MET A 1 33.67 49.44 1.88
N LYS A 2 33.08 48.30 1.53
CA LYS A 2 33.32 46.85 1.67
C LYS A 2 32.63 46.22 0.43
N PRO A 3 33.19 45.20 -0.23
CA PRO A 3 32.40 44.26 -1.02
C PRO A 3 31.98 43.09 -0.11
N SER A 4 30.76 42.57 -0.25
CA SER A 4 30.43 41.24 0.28
C SER A 4 29.33 40.59 -0.53
N THR A 5 29.79 39.82 -1.50
CA THR A 5 29.18 38.64 -2.10
C THR A 5 28.57 37.74 -1.03
N ILE A 6 27.30 37.37 -1.18
CA ILE A 6 26.73 36.18 -0.50
C ILE A 6 26.01 35.33 -1.55
N THR A 7 26.70 34.24 -1.84
CA THR A 7 26.27 32.90 -2.29
C THR A 7 24.78 32.59 -2.29
N ALA A 8 24.27 32.14 -3.43
CA ALA A 8 23.15 31.21 -3.49
C ALA A 8 23.49 30.11 -4.51
N VAL A 9 24.05 29.00 -4.02
CA VAL A 9 24.11 27.74 -4.77
C VAL A 9 22.73 27.10 -4.62
N ALA A 10 21.87 27.29 -5.62
CA ALA A 10 20.63 26.54 -5.73
C ALA A 10 20.95 25.15 -6.30
N VAL A 11 21.07 24.14 -5.44
CA VAL A 11 21.01 22.74 -5.84
C VAL A 11 19.57 22.44 -6.23
N THR A 12 19.28 22.45 -7.54
CA THR A 12 18.01 21.96 -8.06
C THR A 12 18.11 20.45 -8.17
N ALA A 13 17.63 19.73 -7.15
CA ALA A 13 17.39 18.31 -7.26
C ALA A 13 16.19 18.10 -8.21
N ALA A 14 16.48 17.75 -9.46
CA ALA A 14 15.47 17.26 -10.39
C ALA A 14 14.98 15.89 -9.89
N LEU A 15 13.84 15.87 -9.21
CA LEU A 15 13.06 14.64 -9.06
C LEU A 15 12.51 14.28 -10.45
N ASN A 16 13.21 13.38 -11.14
CA ASN A 16 12.65 12.58 -12.22
C ASN A 16 11.53 11.71 -11.64
N ILE A 17 10.32 12.27 -11.54
CA ILE A 17 9.11 11.48 -11.43
C ILE A 17 8.89 10.91 -12.82
N GLY A 18 9.35 9.67 -13.03
CA GLY A 18 8.93 8.83 -14.14
C GLY A 18 7.42 8.63 -14.05
N LEU A 19 6.68 9.57 -14.64
CA LEU A 19 5.25 9.50 -14.82
C LEU A 19 4.99 8.50 -15.95
N SER A 20 4.93 7.21 -15.59
CA SER A 20 4.35 6.21 -16.47
C SER A 20 2.90 6.62 -16.72
N THR A 21 2.64 7.12 -17.92
CA THR A 21 1.30 7.40 -18.45
C THR A 21 0.48 6.11 -18.46
N LEU A 22 -0.40 5.96 -17.47
CA LEU A 22 -1.55 5.06 -17.57
C LEU A 22 -2.77 5.94 -17.89
N VAL A 23 -3.05 6.06 -19.18
CA VAL A 23 -4.36 6.51 -19.63
C VAL A 23 -5.30 5.31 -19.48
N SER A 24 -6.28 5.41 -18.58
CA SER A 24 -7.44 4.54 -18.58
C SER A 24 -8.67 5.43 -18.58
N ALA A 25 -9.23 5.60 -19.77
CA ALA A 25 -10.59 6.05 -19.93
C ALA A 25 -11.53 4.87 -19.63
N HIS A 26 -12.35 4.95 -18.59
CA HIS A 26 -13.63 4.25 -18.53
C HIS A 26 -14.55 4.84 -17.45
N GLU A 27 -15.61 5.52 -17.87
CA GLU A 27 -16.82 5.68 -17.07
C GLU A 27 -17.64 4.38 -17.19
N GLY A 28 -17.81 3.69 -16.07
CA GLY A 28 -18.63 2.49 -15.97
C GLY A 28 -18.43 1.84 -14.61
N HIS A 29 -19.43 1.90 -13.72
CA HIS A 29 -19.44 1.15 -12.47
C HIS A 29 -19.26 -0.34 -12.78
N SER A 30 -18.09 -0.87 -12.46
CA SER A 30 -17.78 -2.31 -12.51
C SER A 30 -16.90 -2.60 -11.30
N HIS A 31 -17.49 -3.20 -10.27
CA HIS A 31 -16.77 -3.81 -9.15
C HIS A 31 -16.10 -5.10 -9.66
N GLY A 32 -15.03 -4.95 -10.43
CA GLY A 32 -14.11 -6.02 -10.79
C GLY A 32 -12.74 -5.69 -10.19
N PRO A 33 -11.93 -6.69 -9.81
CA PRO A 33 -10.64 -6.43 -9.17
C PRO A 33 -9.82 -5.56 -10.11
N SER A 34 -9.50 -4.35 -9.66
CA SER A 34 -8.50 -3.48 -10.25
C SER A 34 -7.37 -4.35 -10.83
N SER A 35 -7.01 -4.17 -12.11
CA SER A 35 -6.03 -4.97 -12.88
C SER A 35 -4.62 -4.93 -12.28
N ILE A 36 -4.46 -5.46 -11.08
CA ILE A 36 -3.20 -5.58 -10.38
C ILE A 36 -2.49 -6.77 -10.96
N VAL A 37 -1.35 -6.48 -11.54
CA VAL A 37 -0.38 -7.50 -11.93
C VAL A 37 0.18 -8.07 -10.63
N ILE A 38 -0.17 -9.31 -10.31
CA ILE A 38 0.40 -10.05 -9.19
C ILE A 38 1.82 -10.46 -9.60
N PRO A 39 2.88 -10.01 -8.89
CA PRO A 39 4.23 -10.44 -9.20
C PRO A 39 4.42 -11.96 -9.09
N GLU A 40 5.35 -12.52 -9.85
CA GLU A 40 5.53 -13.98 -9.89
C GLU A 40 6.24 -14.54 -8.65
N THR A 41 7.08 -13.74 -8.00
CA THR A 41 7.91 -14.16 -6.85
C THR A 41 7.39 -13.61 -5.53
N THR A 42 7.62 -14.36 -4.45
CA THR A 42 7.29 -13.95 -3.07
C THR A 42 7.93 -12.60 -2.71
N GLU A 43 9.19 -12.40 -3.07
CA GLU A 43 9.93 -11.16 -2.77
C GLU A 43 9.29 -9.96 -3.48
N ALA A 44 8.94 -10.09 -4.77
CA ALA A 44 8.32 -9.02 -5.52
C ALA A 44 6.89 -8.72 -5.03
N ILE A 45 6.12 -9.74 -4.61
CA ILE A 45 4.81 -9.52 -3.98
C ILE A 45 4.99 -8.73 -2.67
N ILE A 46 5.98 -9.08 -1.84
CA ILE A 46 6.21 -8.38 -0.58
C ILE A 46 6.65 -6.94 -0.77
N ASP A 47 7.50 -6.66 -1.76
CA ASP A 47 7.88 -5.29 -2.07
C ASP A 47 6.71 -4.45 -2.60
N GLU A 48 5.80 -5.03 -3.40
CA GLU A 48 4.60 -4.32 -3.82
C GLU A 48 3.62 -4.13 -2.64
N ILE A 49 3.46 -5.12 -1.74
CA ILE A 49 2.67 -4.96 -0.50
C ILE A 49 3.22 -3.80 0.34
N LYS A 50 4.54 -3.71 0.50
CA LYS A 50 5.20 -2.61 1.25
C LYS A 50 4.94 -1.25 0.62
N LYS A 51 5.08 -1.17 -0.72
CA LYS A 51 4.80 0.06 -1.47
C LYS A 51 3.34 0.48 -1.31
N GLN A 52 2.40 -0.44 -1.49
CA GLN A 52 0.97 -0.15 -1.32
C GLN A 52 0.63 0.21 0.13
N HIS A 53 1.21 -0.47 1.11
CA HIS A 53 1.04 -0.15 2.52
C HIS A 53 1.54 1.27 2.85
N ALA A 54 2.68 1.69 2.29
CA ALA A 54 3.18 3.05 2.44
C ALA A 54 2.24 4.08 1.78
N THR A 55 1.72 3.79 0.59
CA THR A 55 0.73 4.64 -0.08
C THR A 55 -0.58 4.74 0.70
N LEU A 56 -1.07 3.61 1.23
CA LEU A 56 -2.26 3.52 2.08
C LEU A 56 -2.08 4.33 3.37
N THR A 57 -0.92 4.19 4.01
CA THR A 57 -0.53 4.99 5.19
C THR A 57 -0.55 6.49 4.89
N ALA A 58 0.08 6.92 3.79
CA ALA A 58 0.07 8.32 3.37
C ALA A 58 -1.35 8.84 3.05
N THR A 59 -2.20 7.97 2.51
CA THR A 59 -3.58 8.28 2.14
C THR A 59 -4.46 8.50 3.38
N VAL A 60 -4.42 7.57 4.33
CA VAL A 60 -5.17 7.66 5.60
C VAL A 60 -4.66 8.84 6.44
N THR A 61 -3.35 9.02 6.57
CA THR A 61 -2.77 10.15 7.34
C THR A 61 -3.06 11.50 6.67
N GLY A 62 -3.09 11.53 5.34
CA GLY A 62 -3.53 12.67 4.53
C GLY A 62 -5.04 12.91 4.50
N LYS A 63 -5.84 12.12 5.24
CA LYS A 63 -7.31 12.19 5.29
C LYS A 63 -7.99 12.03 3.92
N LYS A 64 -7.33 11.33 2.99
CA LYS A 64 -7.82 11.08 1.63
C LYS A 64 -8.64 9.79 1.59
N LEU A 65 -9.68 9.71 2.43
CA LEU A 65 -10.38 8.45 2.72
C LEU A 65 -11.02 7.78 1.49
N LYS A 66 -11.45 8.56 0.47
CA LYS A 66 -11.96 7.98 -0.78
C LYS A 66 -10.97 7.08 -1.52
N ALA A 67 -9.67 7.36 -1.45
CA ALA A 67 -8.65 6.55 -2.11
C ALA A 67 -8.25 5.31 -1.28
N VAL A 68 -8.73 5.19 -0.04
CA VAL A 68 -8.46 4.03 0.82
C VAL A 68 -9.14 2.79 0.29
N HIS A 69 -10.36 2.92 -0.27
CA HIS A 69 -11.12 1.82 -0.89
C HIS A 69 -10.28 1.07 -1.93
N ASP A 70 -9.87 1.76 -3.00
CA ASP A 70 -9.12 1.17 -4.11
C ASP A 70 -7.78 0.57 -3.64
N LEU A 71 -7.08 1.25 -2.74
CA LEU A 71 -5.80 0.78 -2.19
C LEU A 71 -5.98 -0.46 -1.30
N ALA A 72 -7.05 -0.53 -0.50
CA ALA A 72 -7.32 -1.65 0.37
C ALA A 72 -7.74 -2.91 -0.43
N GLU A 73 -8.57 -2.74 -1.45
CA GLU A 73 -8.89 -3.83 -2.39
C GLU A 73 -7.62 -4.31 -3.10
N SER A 74 -6.80 -3.36 -3.57
CA SER A 74 -5.59 -3.68 -4.29
C SER A 74 -4.60 -4.51 -3.46
N MET A 75 -4.38 -4.08 -2.23
CA MET A 75 -3.50 -4.76 -1.29
C MET A 75 -4.07 -6.12 -0.87
N THR A 76 -5.40 -6.25 -0.80
CA THR A 76 -6.07 -7.53 -0.51
C THR A 76 -5.79 -8.58 -1.59
N VAL A 77 -5.77 -8.19 -2.87
CA VAL A 77 -5.41 -9.10 -3.97
C VAL A 77 -3.97 -9.59 -3.83
N LEU A 78 -3.03 -8.70 -3.53
CA LEU A 78 -1.61 -9.05 -3.38
C LEU A 78 -1.36 -9.99 -2.20
N VAL A 79 -1.92 -9.68 -1.01
CA VAL A 79 -1.69 -10.50 0.18
C VAL A 79 -2.31 -11.89 0.02
N LYS A 80 -3.46 -12.01 -0.64
CA LYS A 80 -4.11 -13.32 -0.89
C LYS A 80 -3.36 -14.18 -1.91
N ALA A 81 -2.53 -13.60 -2.76
CA ALA A 81 -1.72 -14.37 -3.71
C ALA A 81 -0.48 -15.02 -3.05
N LEU A 82 -0.04 -14.48 -1.92
CA LEU A 82 1.23 -14.83 -1.29
C LEU A 82 1.33 -16.28 -0.77
N PRO A 83 0.28 -16.91 -0.19
CA PRO A 83 0.36 -18.29 0.30
C PRO A 83 0.70 -19.32 -0.79
N ASP A 84 0.40 -19.02 -2.05
CA ASP A 84 0.71 -19.91 -3.18
C ASP A 84 2.12 -19.70 -3.75
N LYS A 85 2.85 -18.69 -3.27
CA LYS A 85 4.22 -18.39 -3.71
C LYS A 85 5.28 -18.82 -2.71
N VAL A 86 4.87 -19.23 -1.51
CA VAL A 86 5.77 -19.65 -0.43
C VAL A 86 5.94 -21.17 -0.40
N PRO A 87 7.04 -21.69 0.19
CA PRO A 87 7.20 -23.11 0.46
C PRO A 87 6.04 -23.70 1.27
N ALA A 88 5.75 -24.98 1.05
CA ALA A 88 4.61 -25.68 1.67
C ALA A 88 4.65 -25.66 3.21
N ASP A 89 5.83 -25.69 3.82
CA ASP A 89 6.02 -25.62 5.27
C ASP A 89 5.64 -24.26 5.87
N LYS A 90 5.76 -23.17 5.08
CA LYS A 90 5.35 -21.81 5.49
C LYS A 90 3.90 -21.47 5.12
N LYS A 91 3.30 -22.19 4.17
CA LYS A 91 1.98 -21.87 3.58
C LYS A 91 0.89 -21.64 4.62
N GLY A 92 0.73 -22.52 5.62
CA GLY A 92 -0.32 -22.38 6.63
C GLY A 92 -0.17 -21.13 7.50
N SER A 93 1.06 -20.81 7.91
CA SER A 93 1.37 -19.61 8.70
C SER A 93 1.12 -18.34 7.88
N VAL A 94 1.60 -18.31 6.64
CA VAL A 94 1.42 -17.20 5.70
C VAL A 94 -0.06 -17.00 5.35
N GLN A 95 -0.82 -18.09 5.15
CA GLN A 95 -2.26 -18.02 4.94
C GLN A 95 -2.97 -17.36 6.13
N SER A 96 -2.68 -17.77 7.36
CA SER A 96 -3.28 -17.16 8.54
C SER A 96 -2.95 -15.66 8.66
N SER A 97 -1.72 -15.26 8.35
CA SER A 97 -1.31 -13.86 8.39
C SER A 97 -1.98 -13.03 7.30
N THR A 98 -2.07 -13.56 6.09
CA THR A 98 -2.69 -12.88 4.93
C THR A 98 -4.20 -12.76 5.10
N ASP A 99 -4.88 -13.74 5.70
CA ASP A 99 -6.30 -13.67 6.07
C ASP A 99 -6.55 -12.59 7.13
N ASN A 100 -5.65 -12.47 8.13
CA ASN A 100 -5.74 -11.42 9.13
C ASN A 100 -5.55 -10.02 8.50
N ILE A 101 -4.56 -9.87 7.61
CA ILE A 101 -4.33 -8.62 6.88
C ILE A 101 -5.54 -8.26 6.02
N ALA A 102 -6.12 -9.21 5.28
CA ALA A 102 -7.30 -8.98 4.46
C ALA A 102 -8.50 -8.47 5.30
N LYS A 103 -8.73 -9.02 6.50
CA LYS A 103 -9.77 -8.53 7.42
C LYS A 103 -9.51 -7.12 7.92
N LEU A 104 -8.25 -6.78 8.20
CA LEU A 104 -7.86 -5.42 8.62
C LEU A 104 -8.03 -4.41 7.47
N LEU A 105 -7.69 -4.80 6.24
CA LEU A 105 -7.92 -4.00 5.04
C LEU A 105 -9.42 -3.74 4.81
N ASP A 106 -10.25 -4.77 4.96
CA ASP A 106 -11.71 -4.67 4.87
C ASP A 106 -12.30 -3.74 5.95
N THR A 107 -11.83 -3.86 7.20
CA THR A 107 -12.26 -2.99 8.30
C THR A 107 -11.82 -1.54 8.09
N LEU A 108 -10.59 -1.32 7.58
CA LEU A 108 -10.06 0.00 7.25
C LEU A 108 -10.86 0.63 6.09
N HIS A 109 -11.15 -0.16 5.05
CA HIS A 109 -12.01 0.26 3.94
C HIS A 109 -13.37 0.73 4.46
N HIS A 110 -14.08 -0.08 5.26
CA HIS A 110 -15.36 0.34 5.83
C HIS A 110 -15.26 1.61 6.69
N ALA A 111 -14.23 1.73 7.54
CA ALA A 111 -14.03 2.93 8.33
C ALA A 111 -13.77 4.18 7.45
N ALA A 112 -13.10 4.03 6.32
CA ALA A 112 -12.84 5.11 5.39
C ALA A 112 -14.09 5.51 4.60
N ASP A 113 -14.91 4.55 4.18
CA ASP A 113 -16.21 4.78 3.52
C ASP A 113 -17.19 5.51 4.44
N ASP A 114 -17.19 5.16 5.74
CA ASP A 114 -17.95 5.86 6.78
C ASP A 114 -17.43 7.29 7.05
N GLY A 115 -16.26 7.65 6.50
CA GLY A 115 -15.58 8.92 6.79
C GLY A 115 -14.97 8.99 8.21
N ASP A 116 -14.87 7.86 8.91
CA ASP A 116 -14.38 7.77 10.28
C ASP A 116 -12.85 7.79 10.31
N GLN A 117 -12.30 9.00 10.30
CA GLN A 117 -10.86 9.23 10.34
C GLN A 117 -10.19 8.64 11.61
N PRO A 118 -10.72 8.82 12.85
CA PRO A 118 -10.15 8.19 14.03
C PRO A 118 -10.07 6.67 13.92
N ARG A 119 -11.16 6.01 13.49
CA ARG A 119 -11.18 4.55 13.32
C ARG A 119 -10.23 4.10 12.22
N SER A 120 -10.19 4.81 11.09
CA SER A 120 -9.23 4.55 10.01
C SER A 120 -7.78 4.56 10.51
N GLY A 121 -7.42 5.51 11.38
CA GLY A 121 -6.10 5.56 12.01
C GLY A 121 -5.81 4.38 12.95
N ILE A 122 -6.81 3.93 13.70
CA ILE A 122 -6.69 2.75 14.58
C ILE A 122 -6.47 1.48 13.75
N GLU A 123 -7.29 1.27 12.72
CA GLU A 123 -7.19 0.09 11.86
C GLU A 123 -5.89 0.08 11.06
N LEU A 124 -5.42 1.23 10.57
CA LEU A 124 -4.11 1.36 9.94
C LEU A 124 -2.98 0.91 10.87
N LYS A 125 -3.04 1.27 12.16
CA LYS A 125 -2.00 0.85 13.13
C LYS A 125 -2.00 -0.66 13.36
N LYS A 126 -3.17 -1.31 13.33
CA LYS A 126 -3.25 -2.78 13.41
C LYS A 126 -2.71 -3.41 12.13
N LEU A 127 -3.03 -2.84 10.97
CA LEU A 127 -2.53 -3.28 9.67
C LEU A 127 -1.00 -3.22 9.61
N ASP A 128 -0.38 -2.12 10.06
CA ASP A 128 1.07 -1.96 10.14
C ASP A 128 1.76 -3.10 10.93
N GLY A 129 1.20 -3.43 12.11
CA GLY A 129 1.70 -4.54 12.92
C GLY A 129 1.55 -5.90 12.23
N ALA A 130 0.45 -6.11 11.50
CA ALA A 130 0.20 -7.34 10.77
C ALA A 130 1.15 -7.50 9.55
N VAL A 131 1.35 -6.43 8.78
CA VAL A 131 2.32 -6.41 7.65
C VAL A 131 3.74 -6.66 8.17
N THR A 132 4.15 -6.00 9.25
CA THR A 132 5.45 -6.24 9.90
C THR A 132 5.62 -7.69 10.33
N THR A 133 4.57 -8.32 10.83
CA THR A 133 4.59 -9.73 11.24
C THR A 133 4.74 -10.66 10.04
N LEU A 134 3.98 -10.41 8.97
CA LEU A 134 4.08 -11.15 7.72
C LEU A 134 5.51 -11.08 7.13
N GLU A 135 6.11 -9.89 7.09
CA GLU A 135 7.50 -9.73 6.63
C GLU A 135 8.50 -10.58 7.43
N LYS A 136 8.33 -10.64 8.76
CA LYS A 136 9.21 -11.43 9.63
C LYS A 136 9.07 -12.93 9.39
N GLN A 137 7.90 -13.42 8.99
CA GLN A 137 7.68 -14.84 8.69
C GLN A 137 8.31 -15.27 7.36
N LEU A 138 8.48 -14.32 6.44
CA LEU A 138 8.95 -14.57 5.07
C LEU A 138 10.46 -14.38 4.92
N LYS A 139 11.09 -13.67 5.86
CA LYS A 139 12.54 -13.73 6.09
C LYS A 139 12.97 -15.13 6.53
#